data_AF-A0AAW3MVN4-F1
#
_entry.id   AF-A0AAW3MVN4-F1
#
_cell.length_a   1.000
_cell.length_b   1.000
_cell.length_c   1.000
_cell.angle_alpha   90.00
_cell.angle_beta   90.00
_cell.angle_gamma   90.00
#
_symmetry.space_group_name_H-M   'P 1'
#
loop_
_entity.id
_entity.type
_entity.pdbx_description
1 polymer ?
#
loop_
_entity_poly.entity_id
_entity_poly.type
_entity_poly.pdbx_seq_one_letter_code
_entity_poly.pdbx_strand_id
1 'polypeptide(L)'
;MSISIIINGKRLLGGNLRIQHGDVYIDGNRVELGKVPKIDIVVQGNLETMEVGAASSIEVQGSVGKLKTGSGGVKCGEVRGDVSTGSGDVECGDVQGSVTTASGDVDCRNVGGNIKTVSGDVTTRRA
;
A
#
# COMPACT_ATOMS: atom_id res chain seq x y z
N MET A 1 -19.19 -7.39 3.02
CA MET A 1 -18.27 -7.47 1.86
C MET A 1 -17.09 -8.33 2.28
N SER A 2 -16.74 -9.34 1.49
CA SER A 2 -15.56 -10.17 1.76
C SER A 2 -14.32 -9.47 1.23
N ILE A 3 -13.34 -9.18 2.10
CA ILE A 3 -12.02 -8.69 1.69
C ILE A 3 -11.23 -9.85 1.11
N SER A 4 -10.53 -9.62 0.02
CA SER A 4 -9.70 -10.62 -0.64
C SER A 4 -8.31 -10.05 -0.91
N ILE A 5 -7.30 -10.64 -0.30
CA ILE A 5 -5.89 -10.27 -0.50
C ILE A 5 -5.28 -11.35 -1.39
N ILE A 6 -4.79 -10.97 -2.56
CA ILE A 6 -4.18 -11.88 -3.54
C ILE A 6 -2.70 -11.56 -3.58
N ILE A 7 -1.86 -12.54 -3.26
CA ILE A 7 -0.41 -12.40 -3.31
C ILE A 7 0.14 -13.49 -4.22
N ASN A 8 0.75 -13.09 -5.34
CA ASN A 8 1.26 -14.01 -6.37
C ASN A 8 0.21 -15.08 -6.80
N GLY A 9 -1.04 -14.67 -6.95
CA GLY A 9 -2.16 -15.54 -7.34
C GLY A 9 -2.79 -16.35 -6.20
N LYS A 10 -2.20 -16.40 -5.00
CA LYS A 10 -2.81 -17.06 -3.84
C LYS A 10 -3.74 -16.11 -3.11
N ARG A 11 -5.02 -16.50 -3.05
CA ARG A 11 -6.09 -15.74 -2.39
C ARG A 11 -6.10 -16.02 -0.88
N LEU A 12 -6.11 -14.94 -0.10
CA LEU A 12 -6.12 -14.90 1.35
C LEU A 12 -7.27 -13.98 1.80
N LEU A 13 -7.74 -14.20 3.02
CA LEU A 13 -8.82 -13.40 3.62
C LEU A 13 -8.29 -12.78 4.90
N GLY A 14 -8.53 -11.47 5.07
CA GLY A 14 -8.19 -10.75 6.27
C GLY A 14 -8.25 -9.25 6.11
N GLY A 15 -8.21 -8.51 7.22
CA GLY A 15 -8.29 -7.04 7.26
C GLY A 15 -6.93 -6.36 7.36
N ASN A 16 -5.89 -7.10 7.75
CA ASN A 16 -4.55 -6.60 8.01
C ASN A 16 -3.52 -7.39 7.23
N LEU A 17 -2.68 -6.71 6.45
CA LEU A 17 -1.59 -7.31 5.68
C LEU A 17 -0.25 -6.80 6.18
N ARG A 18 0.65 -7.71 6.53
CA ARG A 18 2.04 -7.37 6.85
C ARG A 18 3.02 -8.29 6.13
N ILE A 19 4.00 -7.72 5.44
CA ILE A 19 5.07 -8.46 4.76
C ILE A 19 6.41 -7.91 5.23
N GLN A 20 7.22 -8.73 5.88
CA GLN A 20 8.54 -8.34 6.38
C GLN A 20 9.52 -9.50 6.28
N HIS A 21 10.76 -9.23 5.84
CA HIS A 21 11.82 -10.24 5.71
C HIS A 21 11.43 -11.46 4.86
N GLY A 22 10.51 -11.30 3.90
CA GLY A 22 9.98 -12.38 3.07
C GLY A 22 8.87 -13.21 3.73
N ASP A 23 8.54 -12.94 4.99
CA ASP A 23 7.38 -13.53 5.66
C ASP A 23 6.13 -12.69 5.42
N VAL A 24 5.01 -13.36 5.17
CA VAL A 24 3.69 -12.76 4.99
C VAL A 24 2.80 -13.09 6.19
N TYR A 25 2.08 -12.10 6.69
CA TYR A 25 1.16 -12.21 7.80
C TYR A 25 -0.19 -11.60 7.40
N ILE A 26 -1.27 -12.33 7.69
CA ILE A 26 -2.66 -11.89 7.50
C ILE A 26 -3.35 -11.94 8.86
N ASP A 27 -3.85 -10.80 9.33
CA ASP A 27 -4.45 -10.65 10.67
C ASP A 27 -3.56 -11.21 11.79
N GLY A 28 -2.24 -11.05 11.66
CA GLY A 28 -1.24 -11.54 12.61
C GLY A 28 -0.82 -12.99 12.42
N ASN A 29 -1.52 -13.78 11.60
CA ASN A 29 -1.16 -15.17 11.33
C ASN A 29 -0.18 -15.27 10.15
N ARG A 30 0.94 -16.00 10.34
CA ARG A 30 1.93 -16.23 9.28
C ARG A 30 1.34 -17.13 8.18
N VAL A 31 1.55 -16.74 6.93
CA VAL A 31 1.11 -17.46 5.74
C VAL A 31 2.33 -17.84 4.89
N GLU A 32 2.45 -19.12 4.57
CA GLU A 32 3.49 -19.60 3.67
C GLU A 32 3.08 -19.44 2.20
N LEU A 33 3.86 -18.66 1.47
CA LEU A 33 3.67 -18.37 0.04
C LEU A 33 4.81 -18.90 -0.84
N GLY A 34 5.78 -19.60 -0.24
CA GLY A 34 7.01 -20.02 -0.93
C GLY A 34 7.95 -18.85 -1.22
N LYS A 35 9.25 -19.12 -1.38
CA LYS A 35 10.19 -18.09 -1.81
C LYS A 35 9.98 -17.78 -3.27
N VAL A 36 9.53 -16.57 -3.53
CA VAL A 36 9.31 -16.00 -4.86
C VAL A 36 10.24 -14.80 -5.04
N PRO A 37 10.83 -14.61 -6.22
CA PRO A 37 11.80 -13.53 -6.46
C PRO A 37 11.13 -12.14 -6.46
N LYS A 38 9.82 -12.07 -6.70
CA LYS A 38 9.02 -10.85 -6.75
C LYS A 38 7.68 -11.08 -6.07
N ILE A 39 7.15 -10.04 -5.43
CA ILE A 39 5.87 -10.07 -4.71
C ILE A 39 4.94 -9.07 -5.40
N ASP A 40 3.88 -9.58 -6.00
CA ASP A 40 2.78 -8.80 -6.56
C ASP A 40 1.55 -8.96 -5.68
N ILE A 41 0.97 -7.84 -5.27
CA ILE A 41 -0.13 -7.77 -4.30
C ILE A 41 -1.32 -7.08 -4.93
N VAL A 42 -2.47 -7.77 -4.92
CA VAL A 42 -3.77 -7.19 -5.31
C VAL A 42 -4.74 -7.36 -4.15
N VAL A 43 -5.27 -6.26 -3.66
CA VAL A 43 -6.26 -6.23 -2.57
C VAL A 43 -7.59 -5.81 -3.15
N GLN A 44 -8.63 -6.59 -2.89
CA GLN A 44 -10.00 -6.29 -3.27
C GLN A 44 -10.83 -6.09 -1.99
N GLY A 45 -11.32 -4.87 -1.80
CA GLY A 45 -12.01 -4.45 -0.58
C GLY A 45 -11.12 -3.62 0.34
N ASN A 46 -11.59 -3.42 1.57
CA ASN A 46 -11.02 -2.43 2.48
C ASN A 46 -10.08 -3.09 3.50
N LEU A 47 -8.86 -2.59 3.64
CA LEU A 47 -7.95 -2.99 4.71
C LEU A 47 -7.95 -1.97 5.84
N GLU A 48 -7.76 -2.46 7.05
CA GLU A 48 -7.47 -1.59 8.20
C GLU A 48 -6.02 -1.12 8.15
N THR A 49 -5.09 -2.06 7.98
CA THR A 49 -3.65 -1.76 7.91
C THR A 49 -2.95 -2.56 6.81
N MET A 50 -1.97 -1.91 6.18
CA MET A 50 -1.07 -2.54 5.21
C MET A 50 0.37 -2.10 5.49
N GLU A 51 1.23 -3.06 5.82
CA GLU A 51 2.65 -2.84 6.07
C GLU A 51 3.52 -3.76 5.21
N VAL A 52 4.12 -3.25 4.14
CA VAL A 52 4.88 -4.07 3.18
C VAL A 52 6.34 -3.60 3.12
N GLY A 53 7.28 -4.43 3.54
CA GLY A 53 8.70 -4.10 3.51
C GLY A 53 9.22 -3.88 2.09
N ALA A 54 8.92 -4.80 1.18
CA ALA A 54 9.29 -4.69 -0.23
C ALA A 54 8.28 -5.47 -1.09
N ALA A 55 7.83 -4.87 -2.18
CA ALA A 55 7.02 -5.52 -3.22
C ALA A 55 7.40 -4.98 -4.60
N SER A 56 7.07 -5.74 -5.64
CA SER A 56 7.23 -5.30 -7.03
C SER A 56 6.07 -4.41 -7.46
N SER A 57 4.85 -4.82 -7.12
CA SER A 57 3.64 -4.03 -7.36
C SER A 57 2.64 -4.20 -6.22
N ILE A 58 1.95 -3.12 -5.90
CA ILE A 58 0.88 -3.09 -4.90
C ILE A 58 -0.33 -2.39 -5.51
N GLU A 59 -1.44 -3.09 -5.63
CA GLU A 59 -2.72 -2.53 -6.07
C GLU A 59 -3.81 -2.77 -5.03
N VAL A 60 -4.47 -1.71 -4.58
CA VAL A 60 -5.58 -1.78 -3.64
C VAL A 60 -6.85 -1.22 -4.27
N GLN A 61 -7.74 -2.13 -4.65
CA GLN A 61 -9.07 -1.87 -5.19
C GLN A 61 -10.08 -1.69 -4.04
N GLY A 62 -9.85 -0.66 -3.23
CA GLY A 62 -10.65 -0.33 -2.06
C GLY A 62 -10.02 0.77 -1.22
N SER A 63 -10.35 0.82 0.07
CA SER A 63 -9.76 1.78 1.01
C SER A 63 -8.77 1.12 1.97
N VAL A 64 -7.70 1.82 2.35
CA VAL A 64 -6.80 1.40 3.42
C VAL A 64 -6.87 2.38 4.60
N GLY A 65 -6.93 1.88 5.83
CA GLY A 65 -6.86 2.73 7.02
C GLY A 65 -5.48 3.37 7.17
N LYS A 66 -4.41 2.56 7.17
CA LYS A 66 -3.02 3.03 7.22
C LYS A 66 -2.14 2.25 6.26
N LEU A 67 -1.36 2.96 5.43
CA LEU A 67 -0.52 2.35 4.40
C LEU A 67 0.95 2.67 4.67
N LYS A 68 1.77 1.63 4.81
CA LYS A 68 3.22 1.75 4.96
C LYS A 68 3.94 0.80 4.02
N THR A 69 4.87 1.31 3.22
CA THR A 69 5.73 0.49 2.37
C THR A 69 7.20 0.88 2.52
N GLY A 70 8.10 -0.10 2.40
CA GLY A 70 9.54 0.17 2.35
C GLY A 70 9.99 0.43 0.91
N SER A 71 9.69 -0.49 0.00
CA SER A 71 9.93 -0.32 -1.43
C SER A 71 8.83 -0.94 -2.31
N GLY A 72 8.59 -0.30 -3.46
CA GLY A 72 7.64 -0.78 -4.48
C GLY A 72 6.60 0.28 -4.83
N GLY A 73 6.11 0.22 -6.07
CA GLY A 73 5.04 1.10 -6.55
C GLY A 73 3.70 0.76 -5.88
N VAL A 74 3.02 1.79 -5.38
CA VAL A 74 1.75 1.67 -4.66
C VAL A 74 0.65 2.34 -5.46
N LYS A 75 -0.41 1.59 -5.77
CA LYS A 75 -1.66 2.10 -6.29
C LYS A 75 -2.78 1.81 -5.29
N CYS A 76 -3.42 2.85 -4.76
CA CYS A 76 -4.49 2.70 -3.76
C CYS A 76 -5.69 3.59 -4.08
N GLY A 77 -6.90 3.10 -3.81
CA GLY A 77 -8.13 3.88 -3.97
C GLY A 77 -8.23 5.03 -2.97
N GLU A 78 -8.76 4.77 -1.78
CA GLU A 78 -8.85 5.77 -0.70
C GLU A 78 -7.90 5.38 0.43
N VAL A 79 -7.28 6.36 1.09
CA VAL A 79 -6.54 6.13 2.33
C VAL A 79 -7.12 7.01 3.43
N ARG A 80 -7.68 6.38 4.47
CA ARG A 80 -8.33 7.10 5.59
C ARG A 80 -7.35 7.68 6.60
N GLY A 81 -6.11 7.22 6.58
CA GLY A 81 -5.04 7.69 7.45
C GLY A 81 -3.83 8.13 6.65
N ASP A 82 -2.64 7.84 7.19
CA ASP A 82 -1.39 8.26 6.60
C ASP A 82 -0.84 7.23 5.59
N VAL A 83 -0.14 7.76 4.59
CA VAL A 83 0.68 7.00 3.64
C VAL A 83 2.15 7.26 3.95
N SER A 84 2.94 6.20 4.12
CA SER A 84 4.39 6.30 4.33
C SER A 84 5.14 5.32 3.44
N THR A 85 5.96 5.81 2.53
CA THR A 85 6.77 4.97 1.63
C THR A 85 8.26 5.29 1.77
N GLY A 86 9.12 4.28 1.65
CA GLY A 86 10.56 4.49 1.60
C GLY A 86 11.03 4.83 0.19
N SER A 87 10.69 4.00 -0.78
CA SER A 87 11.06 4.21 -2.18
C SER A 87 10.03 3.63 -3.15
N GLY A 88 9.69 4.38 -4.19
CA GLY A 88 8.75 4.00 -5.23
C GLY A 88 7.58 4.96 -5.33
N ASP A 89 6.90 4.88 -6.47
CA ASP A 89 5.83 5.81 -6.81
C ASP A 89 4.55 5.51 -6.03
N VAL A 90 3.83 6.57 -5.67
CA VAL A 90 2.61 6.51 -4.88
C VAL A 90 1.47 7.12 -5.68
N GLU A 91 0.59 6.27 -6.19
CA GLU A 91 -0.65 6.67 -6.85
C GLU A 91 -1.84 6.39 -5.90
N CYS A 92 -2.40 7.43 -5.32
CA CYS A 92 -3.56 7.33 -4.44
C CYS A 92 -4.73 8.17 -4.95
N GLY A 93 -5.97 7.76 -4.65
CA GLY A 93 -7.13 8.64 -4.79
C GLY A 93 -7.15 9.69 -3.68
N ASP A 94 -8.14 9.61 -2.79
CA ASP A 94 -8.27 10.56 -1.68
C ASP A 94 -7.53 10.05 -0.44
N VAL A 95 -6.65 10.87 0.14
CA VAL A 95 -5.91 10.60 1.36
C VAL A 95 -6.38 11.57 2.45
N GLN A 96 -7.04 11.07 3.48
CA GLN A 96 -7.52 11.92 4.57
C GLN A 96 -6.38 12.39 5.48
N GLY A 97 -5.31 11.59 5.61
CA GLY A 97 -4.11 11.92 6.38
C GLY A 97 -3.02 12.60 5.58
N SER A 98 -1.77 12.39 6.00
CA SER A 98 -0.57 12.91 5.34
C SER A 98 0.11 11.85 4.47
N VAL A 99 0.83 12.29 3.45
CA VAL A 99 1.66 11.44 2.58
C VAL A 99 3.13 11.76 2.84
N THR A 100 3.94 10.75 3.16
CA THR A 100 5.39 10.88 3.33
C THR A 100 6.12 9.85 2.47
N THR A 101 7.01 10.30 1.59
CA THR A 101 7.91 9.43 0.82
C THR A 101 9.35 9.91 0.95
N ALA A 102 10.33 9.00 0.94
CA ALA A 102 11.73 9.39 0.85
C ALA A 102 12.23 9.47 -0.60
N SER A 103 11.65 8.72 -1.54
CA SER A 103 12.01 8.81 -2.96
C SER A 103 10.92 8.23 -3.84
N GLY A 104 10.57 8.92 -4.92
CA GLY A 104 9.57 8.50 -5.90
C GLY A 104 8.50 9.57 -6.09
N ASP A 105 7.73 9.42 -7.17
CA ASP A 105 6.71 10.38 -7.53
C ASP A 105 5.43 10.12 -6.74
N VAL A 106 4.75 11.19 -6.35
CA VAL A 106 3.48 11.14 -5.62
C VAL A 106 2.39 11.72 -6.52
N ASP A 107 1.45 10.89 -6.96
CA ASP A 107 0.21 11.32 -7.63
C ASP A 107 -0.97 11.01 -6.70
N CYS A 108 -1.57 12.06 -6.15
CA CYS A 108 -2.75 11.92 -5.27
C CYS A 108 -3.89 12.80 -5.78
N ARG A 109 -5.15 12.36 -5.64
CA ARG A 109 -6.30 13.22 -5.97
C ARG A 109 -6.42 14.36 -4.95
N ASN A 110 -6.78 14.03 -3.73
CA ASN A 110 -6.85 14.97 -2.61
C ASN A 110 -6.03 14.47 -1.43
N VAL A 111 -5.37 15.38 -0.73
CA VAL A 111 -4.67 15.08 0.53
C VAL A 111 -5.17 16.07 1.59
N GLY A 112 -5.81 15.53 2.63
CA GLY A 112 -6.33 16.32 3.76
C GLY A 112 -5.24 16.83 4.69
N GLY A 113 -4.12 16.10 4.78
CA GLY A 113 -2.92 16.48 5.52
C GLY A 113 -1.85 17.12 4.65
N ASN A 114 -0.59 16.86 5.01
CA ASN A 114 0.58 17.39 4.31
C ASN A 114 1.20 16.33 3.39
N ILE A 115 1.82 16.75 2.29
CA ILE A 115 2.67 15.89 1.47
C ILE A 115 4.12 16.24 1.74
N LYS A 116 4.93 15.24 2.09
CA LYS A 116 6.38 15.36 2.29
C LYS A 116 7.09 14.37 1.38
N THR A 117 7.90 14.87 0.47
CA THR A 117 8.86 14.06 -0.31
C THR A 117 10.26 14.60 -0.11
N VAL A 118 11.26 13.72 -0.09
CA VAL A 118 12.67 14.15 -0.14
C VAL A 118 13.14 14.27 -1.59
N SER A 119 12.66 13.42 -2.50
CA SER A 119 13.03 13.41 -3.91
C SER A 119 11.91 12.80 -4.76
N GLY A 120 11.61 13.43 -5.90
CA GLY A 120 10.52 13.06 -6.81
C GLY A 120 9.53 14.20 -6.99
N ASP A 121 8.63 14.05 -7.96
CA ASP A 121 7.61 15.03 -8.26
C ASP A 121 6.33 14.78 -7.45
N VAL A 122 5.68 15.86 -7.03
CA VAL A 122 4.38 15.79 -6.37
C VAL A 122 3.32 16.37 -7.28
N THR A 123 2.44 15.49 -7.76
CA THR A 123 1.25 15.86 -8.53
C THR A 123 0.03 15.69 -7.63
N THR A 124 -0.78 16.75 -7.54
CA THR A 124 -2.10 16.66 -6.92
C THR A 124 -3.16 17.08 -7.90
N ARG A 125 -4.23 16.28 -8.01
CA ARG A 125 -5.33 16.54 -8.95
C ARG A 125 -6.61 16.75 -8.15
N ARG A 126 -6.88 18.02 -7.81
CA ARG A 126 -8.17 18.39 -7.21
C ARG A 126 -9.28 18.10 -8.21
N ALA A 127 -10.24 17.27 -7.82
CA ALA A 127 -11.48 17.03 -8.55
C ALA A 127 -12.49 18.17 -8.30
#